data_AF-A0A8X6FW68-F1
#
_entry.id   AF-A0A8X6FW68-F1
#
_cell.length_a   1.000
_cell.length_b   1.000
_cell.length_c   1.000
_cell.angle_alpha   90.00
_cell.angle_beta   90.00
_cell.angle_gamma   90.00
#
_symmetry.space_group_name_H-M   'P 1'
#
loop_
_entity.id
_entity.type
_entity.pdbx_description
1 polymer ?
#
loop_
_entity_poly.entity_id
_entity_poly.type
_entity_poly.pdbx_seq_one_letter_code
_entity_poly.pdbx_strand_id
1 'polypeptide(L)'
;MQGRNHTIIELTEKITCFKNKLQLWRNKVEVKKLASFPTLNLLVEDNNIDITDFEIQKIIINHLEKPIADFDRYFPADEVFKYNWVRMPFNFDVSDLHEEFVNINQFQEQLIEIQSDQALRYNFYKYTESLCAFWLKLKTEKPIIVKEALKVLLPFSTTYMCEAGFSALCVIKNNYRDKLNPEIDIRCSLLSIQPRFEDLSKCIQAQGSH
;
A
#
# COMPACT_ATOMS: atom_id res chain seq x y z
N MET A 1 4.40 4.78 7.05
CA MET A 1 3.54 4.41 5.89
C MET A 1 3.45 5.49 4.82
N GLN A 2 4.09 6.65 5.00
CA GLN A 2 4.07 7.73 4.00
C GLN A 2 5.02 7.44 2.83
N GLY A 3 4.68 7.97 1.66
CA GLY A 3 5.48 7.84 0.43
C GLY A 3 4.62 7.51 -0.80
N ARG A 4 5.20 7.67 -2.00
CA ARG A 4 4.55 7.39 -3.28
C ARG A 4 4.47 5.88 -3.55
N ASN A 5 3.55 5.49 -4.44
CA ASN A 5 3.45 4.14 -5.02
C ASN A 5 3.20 2.99 -4.03
N HIS A 6 2.51 3.26 -2.93
CA HIS A 6 2.06 2.19 -2.02
C HIS A 6 0.65 1.72 -2.38
N THR A 7 0.45 0.41 -2.47
CA THR A 7 -0.89 -0.19 -2.63
C THR A 7 -1.54 -0.48 -1.29
N ILE A 8 -2.88 -0.60 -1.25
CA ILE A 8 -3.60 -1.00 -0.02
C ILE A 8 -3.09 -2.35 0.50
N ILE A 9 -2.86 -3.26 -0.44
CA ILE A 9 -2.16 -4.54 -0.32
C ILE A 9 -0.89 -4.37 0.54
N GLU A 10 0.10 -3.60 0.09
CA GLU A 10 1.39 -3.45 0.78
C GLU A 10 1.26 -2.81 2.18
N LEU A 11 0.33 -1.87 2.35
CA LEU A 11 0.10 -1.26 3.66
C LEU A 11 -0.49 -2.28 4.64
N THR A 12 -1.43 -3.11 4.20
CA THR A 12 -1.97 -4.18 5.05
C THR A 12 -0.88 -5.15 5.46
N GLU A 13 0.03 -5.55 4.57
CA GLU A 13 1.17 -6.40 4.96
C GLU A 13 2.04 -5.76 6.04
N LYS A 14 2.30 -4.45 5.93
CA LYS A 14 3.04 -3.71 6.96
C LYS A 14 2.29 -3.71 8.31
N ILE A 15 0.96 -3.53 8.27
CA ILE A 15 0.10 -3.58 9.47
C ILE A 15 0.09 -4.99 10.07
N THR A 16 -0.16 -6.03 9.27
CA THR A 16 -0.13 -7.43 9.70
C THR A 16 1.22 -7.81 10.27
N CYS A 17 2.33 -7.41 9.62
CA CYS A 17 3.67 -7.64 10.15
C CYS A 17 3.87 -6.97 11.52
N PHE A 18 3.36 -5.75 11.71
CA PHE A 18 3.43 -5.06 12.98
C PHE A 18 2.59 -5.73 14.07
N LYS A 19 1.36 -6.17 13.75
CA LYS A 19 0.51 -6.96 14.66
C LYS A 19 1.21 -8.24 15.11
N ASN A 20 1.84 -8.97 14.19
CA ASN A 20 2.60 -10.18 14.50
C ASN A 20 3.81 -9.88 15.41
N LYS A 21 4.47 -8.74 15.23
CA LYS A 21 5.54 -8.29 16.14
C LYS A 21 5.00 -7.97 17.53
N LEU A 22 3.86 -7.28 17.64
CA LEU A 22 3.22 -7.00 18.94
C LEU A 22 2.88 -8.30 19.68
N GLN A 23 2.30 -9.28 18.99
CA GLN A 23 2.03 -10.61 19.56
C GLN A 23 3.33 -11.31 20.00
N LEU A 24 4.37 -11.29 19.17
CA LEU A 24 5.68 -11.84 19.54
C LEU A 24 6.24 -11.17 20.80
N TRP A 25 6.16 -9.85 20.91
CA TRP A 25 6.64 -9.11 22.08
C TRP A 25 5.82 -9.42 23.32
N ARG A 26 4.49 -9.53 23.20
CA ARG A 26 3.60 -9.97 24.29
C ARG A 26 4.03 -11.34 24.83
N ASN A 27 4.20 -12.32 23.94
CA ASN A 27 4.61 -13.67 24.32
C ASN A 27 6.02 -13.71 24.93
N LYS A 28 6.93 -12.85 24.46
CA LYS A 28 8.27 -12.71 25.06
C LYS A 28 8.20 -12.16 26.49
N VAL A 29 7.34 -11.18 26.74
CA VAL A 29 7.12 -10.63 28.08
C VAL A 29 6.56 -11.69 29.01
N GLU A 30 5.62 -12.54 28.56
CA GLU A 30 5.09 -13.67 29.35
C GLU A 30 6.18 -14.62 29.84
N VAL A 31 7.19 -14.90 29.01
CA VAL A 31 8.35 -15.74 29.35
C VAL A 31 9.54 -14.93 29.91
N LYS A 32 9.29 -13.70 30.37
CA LYS A 32 10.27 -12.83 31.04
C LYS A 32 11.48 -12.45 30.17
N LYS A 33 11.30 -12.36 28.86
CA LYS A 33 12.33 -11.93 27.90
C LYS A 33 12.06 -10.53 27.38
N LEU A 34 12.99 -9.61 27.60
CA LEU A 34 12.78 -8.18 27.30
C LEU A 34 13.77 -7.57 26.31
N ALA A 35 14.55 -8.40 25.62
CA ALA A 35 15.41 -7.95 24.53
C ALA A 35 14.68 -7.15 23.44
N SER A 36 13.34 -7.26 23.35
CA SER A 36 12.52 -6.46 22.44
C SER A 36 12.22 -5.03 22.93
N PHE A 37 12.56 -4.70 24.18
CA PHE A 37 12.40 -3.38 24.80
C PHE A 37 13.74 -2.91 25.39
N PRO A 38 14.68 -2.43 24.57
CA PRO A 38 16.05 -2.16 25.00
C PRO A 38 16.14 -1.19 26.19
N THR A 39 15.36 -0.10 26.17
CA THR A 39 15.33 0.88 27.28
C THR A 39 14.82 0.28 28.58
N LEU A 40 13.78 -0.56 28.51
CA LEU A 40 13.25 -1.26 29.68
C LEU A 40 14.25 -2.28 30.21
N ASN A 41 14.91 -3.01 29.32
CA ASN A 41 15.92 -4.00 29.68
C ASN A 41 17.10 -3.34 30.41
N LEU A 42 17.61 -2.22 29.88
CA LEU A 42 18.67 -1.44 30.52
C LEU A 42 18.24 -0.90 31.89
N LEU A 43 17.05 -0.28 31.98
CA LEU A 43 16.54 0.23 33.26
C LEU A 43 16.48 -0.84 34.34
N VAL A 44 16.21 -2.06 33.96
CA VAL A 44 16.06 -3.17 34.90
C VAL A 44 17.39 -3.72 35.35
N GLU A 45 18.32 -3.87 34.41
CA GLU A 45 19.70 -4.22 34.70
C GLU A 45 20.36 -3.16 35.61
N ASP A 46 20.17 -1.87 35.30
CA ASP A 46 20.79 -0.75 36.03
C ASP A 46 20.23 -0.56 37.45
N ASN A 47 18.94 -0.81 37.65
CA ASN A 47 18.26 -0.58 38.94
C ASN A 47 18.05 -1.86 39.76
N ASN A 48 18.55 -3.02 39.31
CA ASN A 48 18.27 -4.34 39.90
C ASN A 48 16.76 -4.56 40.14
N ILE A 49 15.91 -4.03 39.25
CA ILE A 49 14.45 -4.16 39.37
C ILE A 49 14.08 -5.57 38.99
N ASP A 50 13.39 -6.28 39.88
CA ASP A 50 12.90 -7.60 39.52
C ASP A 50 11.62 -7.49 38.66
N ILE A 51 11.76 -7.51 37.34
CA ILE A 51 10.59 -7.56 36.42
C ILE A 51 9.83 -8.89 36.55
N THR A 52 10.35 -9.81 37.34
CA THR A 52 9.58 -10.96 37.83
C THR A 52 8.39 -10.53 38.71
N ASP A 53 8.31 -9.26 39.13
CA ASP A 53 7.10 -8.68 39.69
C ASP A 53 5.94 -8.79 38.69
N PHE A 54 5.00 -9.65 39.04
CA PHE A 54 3.83 -10.01 38.27
C PHE A 54 3.02 -8.77 37.81
N GLU A 55 3.05 -7.68 38.59
CA GLU A 55 2.31 -6.46 38.29
C GLU A 55 2.90 -5.69 37.10
N ILE A 56 4.22 -5.54 37.01
CA ILE A 56 4.88 -4.84 35.89
C ILE A 56 4.69 -5.62 34.60
N GLN A 57 4.87 -6.95 34.66
CA GLN A 57 4.65 -7.85 33.53
C GLN A 57 3.22 -7.71 32.99
N LYS A 58 2.23 -7.71 33.88
CA LYS A 58 0.81 -7.57 33.55
C LYS A 58 0.49 -6.20 32.93
N ILE A 59 1.10 -5.12 33.43
CA ILE A 59 0.95 -3.78 32.84
C ILE A 59 1.43 -3.76 31.38
N ILE A 60 2.60 -4.35 31.11
CA ILE A 60 3.17 -4.38 29.75
C ILE A 60 2.30 -5.23 28.82
N ILE A 61 1.85 -6.41 29.26
CA ILE A 61 0.96 -7.28 28.48
C ILE A 61 -0.34 -6.56 28.16
N ASN A 62 -1.01 -5.98 29.17
CA ASN A 62 -2.24 -5.21 28.98
C ASN A 62 -2.03 -4.02 28.02
N HIS A 63 -0.87 -3.37 28.09
CA HIS A 63 -0.53 -2.28 27.18
C HIS A 63 -0.34 -2.78 25.74
N LEU A 64 0.22 -3.97 25.51
CA LEU A 64 0.41 -4.55 24.18
C LEU A 64 -0.89 -5.13 23.60
N GLU A 65 -1.81 -5.60 24.43
CA GLU A 65 -3.11 -6.10 24.00
C GLU A 65 -4.02 -5.01 23.42
N LYS A 66 -3.97 -3.80 24.01
CA LYS A 66 -4.73 -2.65 23.50
C LYS A 66 -4.47 -2.33 22.02
N PRO A 67 -3.23 -2.07 21.57
CA PRO A 67 -2.95 -1.80 20.18
C PRO A 67 -3.24 -3.00 19.29
N ILE A 68 -3.05 -4.24 19.74
CA ILE A 68 -3.45 -5.44 18.97
C ILE A 68 -4.97 -5.37 18.69
N ALA A 69 -5.78 -5.17 19.72
CA ALA A 69 -7.23 -5.06 19.60
C ALA A 69 -7.66 -3.86 18.74
N ASP A 70 -6.99 -2.72 18.88
CA ASP A 70 -7.23 -1.54 18.04
C ASP A 70 -6.92 -1.85 16.57
N PHE A 71 -5.79 -2.50 16.28
CA PHE A 71 -5.46 -2.91 14.91
C PHE A 71 -6.45 -3.93 14.34
N ASP A 72 -6.93 -4.89 15.13
CA ASP A 72 -7.98 -5.82 14.71
C ASP A 72 -9.30 -5.09 14.41
N ARG A 73 -9.65 -4.08 15.22
CA ARG A 73 -10.85 -3.27 15.03
C ARG A 73 -10.78 -2.38 13.79
N TYR A 74 -9.65 -1.71 13.55
CA TYR A 74 -9.49 -0.76 12.44
C TYR A 74 -9.08 -1.43 11.12
N PHE A 75 -8.42 -2.59 11.18
CA PHE A 75 -7.88 -3.30 10.02
C PHE A 75 -8.19 -4.81 10.12
N PRO A 76 -9.45 -5.21 9.89
CA PRO A 76 -9.85 -6.61 9.90
C PRO A 76 -9.10 -7.39 8.81
N ALA A 77 -8.65 -8.59 9.14
CA ALA A 77 -7.76 -9.38 8.27
C ALA A 77 -8.48 -9.89 7.00
N ASP A 78 -9.76 -10.22 7.11
CA ASP A 78 -10.56 -10.84 6.05
C ASP A 78 -10.77 -9.92 4.84
N GLU A 79 -10.73 -8.60 5.05
CA GLU A 79 -10.95 -7.62 3.98
C GLU A 79 -9.83 -7.63 2.93
N VAL A 80 -8.64 -8.15 3.25
CA VAL A 80 -7.48 -8.04 2.37
C VAL A 80 -7.08 -9.39 1.77
N PHE A 81 -7.31 -10.50 2.49
CA PHE A 81 -7.03 -11.84 1.96
C PHE A 81 -7.87 -12.17 0.72
N LYS A 82 -9.08 -11.62 0.61
CA LYS A 82 -9.94 -11.78 -0.57
C LYS A 82 -9.32 -11.24 -1.88
N TYR A 83 -8.30 -10.39 -1.79
CA TYR A 83 -7.58 -9.85 -2.95
C TYR A 83 -6.26 -10.60 -3.25
N ASN A 84 -5.99 -11.74 -2.62
CA ASN A 84 -4.75 -12.48 -2.83
C ASN A 84 -4.54 -12.90 -4.30
N TRP A 85 -5.61 -13.13 -5.06
CA TRP A 85 -5.54 -13.40 -6.49
C TRP A 85 -4.88 -12.25 -7.29
N VAL A 86 -4.92 -11.01 -6.79
CA VAL A 86 -4.25 -9.84 -7.39
C VAL A 86 -2.72 -9.94 -7.27
N ARG A 87 -2.24 -10.45 -6.12
CA ARG A 87 -0.80 -10.62 -5.81
C ARG A 87 -0.22 -11.90 -6.41
N MET A 88 -1.00 -12.98 -6.34
CA MET A 88 -0.58 -14.34 -6.66
C MET A 88 -1.44 -14.93 -7.79
N PRO A 89 -1.55 -14.26 -8.95
CA PRO A 89 -2.46 -14.67 -10.00
C PRO A 89 -2.25 -16.11 -10.47
N PHE A 90 -1.00 -16.61 -10.44
CA PHE A 90 -0.63 -17.97 -10.88
C PHE A 90 -0.67 -19.06 -9.78
N ASN A 91 -0.89 -18.67 -8.53
CA ASN A 91 -0.74 -19.54 -7.35
C ASN A 91 -1.94 -19.42 -6.39
N PHE A 92 -3.04 -18.85 -6.87
CA PHE A 92 -4.27 -18.67 -6.11
C PHE A 92 -5.23 -19.82 -6.41
N ASP A 93 -5.85 -20.41 -5.39
CA ASP A 93 -6.87 -21.43 -5.60
C ASP A 93 -8.20 -20.76 -5.97
N VAL A 94 -8.73 -21.06 -7.16
CA VAL A 94 -9.99 -20.49 -7.65
C VAL A 94 -11.16 -20.81 -6.72
N SER A 95 -11.09 -21.90 -5.96
CA SER A 95 -12.11 -22.28 -4.97
C SER A 95 -12.11 -21.39 -3.71
N ASP A 96 -11.00 -20.70 -3.43
CA ASP A 96 -10.88 -19.73 -2.32
C ASP A 96 -11.36 -18.32 -2.69
N LEU A 97 -11.92 -18.12 -3.90
CA LEU A 97 -12.46 -16.83 -4.30
C LEU A 97 -13.62 -16.41 -3.40
N HIS A 98 -13.56 -15.17 -2.91
CA HIS A 98 -14.67 -14.56 -2.19
C HIS A 98 -15.92 -14.45 -3.09
N GLU A 99 -17.11 -14.62 -2.51
CA GLU A 99 -18.41 -14.66 -3.23
C GLU A 99 -18.64 -13.43 -4.13
N GLU A 100 -18.09 -12.28 -3.74
CA GLU A 100 -18.16 -11.03 -4.52
C GLU A 100 -17.54 -11.16 -5.92
N PHE A 101 -16.53 -12.03 -6.09
CA PHE A 101 -15.86 -12.27 -7.38
C PHE A 101 -16.44 -13.48 -8.12
N VAL A 102 -16.89 -14.50 -7.39
CA VAL A 102 -17.53 -15.70 -7.98
C VAL A 102 -18.76 -15.32 -8.81
N ASN A 103 -19.54 -14.35 -8.33
CA ASN A 103 -20.74 -13.88 -9.02
C ASN A 103 -20.46 -12.98 -10.25
N ILE A 104 -19.19 -12.66 -10.52
CA ILE A 104 -18.81 -11.87 -11.70
C ILE A 104 -18.66 -12.81 -12.89
N ASN A 105 -19.55 -12.66 -13.87
CA ASN A 105 -19.53 -13.44 -15.09
C ASN A 105 -18.14 -13.40 -15.76
N GLN A 106 -17.62 -14.55 -16.19
CA GLN A 106 -16.32 -14.74 -16.85
C GLN A 106 -15.08 -14.45 -15.98
N PHE A 107 -15.23 -14.10 -14.70
CA PHE A 107 -14.08 -13.79 -13.84
C PHE A 107 -13.22 -15.02 -13.59
N GLN A 108 -13.84 -16.13 -13.22
CA GLN A 108 -13.14 -17.37 -12.89
C GLN A 108 -12.44 -17.96 -14.12
N GLU A 109 -13.11 -17.92 -15.27
CA GLU A 109 -12.54 -18.36 -16.55
C GLU A 109 -11.31 -17.52 -16.92
N GLN A 110 -11.38 -16.20 -16.80
CA GLN A 110 -10.22 -15.33 -17.06
C GLN A 110 -9.07 -15.61 -16.09
N LEU A 111 -9.37 -15.87 -14.81
CA LEU A 111 -8.35 -16.25 -13.83
C LEU A 111 -7.68 -17.57 -14.20
N ILE A 112 -8.46 -18.59 -14.56
CA ILE A 112 -7.95 -19.91 -14.99
C ILE A 112 -7.09 -19.80 -16.25
N GLU A 113 -7.51 -18.99 -17.23
CA GLU A 113 -6.74 -18.75 -18.44
C GLU A 113 -5.40 -18.06 -18.14
N ILE A 114 -5.39 -17.07 -17.23
CA ILE A 114 -4.14 -16.43 -16.76
C ILE A 114 -3.24 -17.45 -16.08
N GLN A 115 -3.80 -18.31 -15.20
CA GLN A 115 -3.05 -19.34 -14.48
C GLN A 115 -2.42 -20.38 -15.39
N SER A 116 -3.08 -20.68 -16.51
CA SER A 116 -2.64 -21.67 -17.48
C SER A 116 -1.53 -21.16 -18.42
N ASP A 117 -1.41 -19.85 -18.59
CA ASP A 117 -0.43 -19.23 -19.47
C ASP A 117 0.99 -19.24 -18.87
N GLN A 118 1.80 -20.22 -19.31
CA GLN A 118 3.18 -20.38 -18.85
C GLN A 118 4.12 -19.27 -19.34
N ALA A 119 3.87 -18.70 -20.52
CA ALA A 119 4.70 -17.63 -21.05
C ALA A 119 4.48 -16.34 -20.23
N LEU A 120 3.22 -16.04 -19.93
CA LEU A 120 2.85 -14.94 -19.05
C LEU A 120 3.42 -15.13 -17.64
N ARG A 121 3.33 -16.34 -17.08
CA ARG A 121 3.92 -16.69 -15.79
C ARG A 121 5.44 -16.47 -15.75
N TYR A 122 6.15 -16.98 -16.76
CA TYR A 122 7.59 -16.81 -16.86
C TYR A 122 7.99 -15.33 -16.93
N ASN A 123 7.29 -14.55 -17.76
CA ASN A 123 7.56 -13.13 -17.92
C ASN A 123 7.33 -12.35 -16.62
N PHE A 124 6.23 -12.65 -15.90
CA PHE A 124 5.91 -12.02 -14.63
C PHE A 124 7.04 -12.17 -13.61
N TYR A 125 7.54 -13.40 -13.41
CA TYR A 125 8.61 -13.66 -12.45
C TYR A 125 9.99 -13.20 -12.93
N LYS A 126 10.27 -13.26 -14.24
CA LYS A 126 11.58 -12.90 -14.80
C LYS A 126 11.85 -11.41 -14.80
N TYR A 127 10.88 -10.60 -15.23
CA TYR A 127 11.11 -9.17 -15.46
C TYR A 127 10.82 -8.29 -14.23
N THR A 128 10.38 -8.90 -13.12
CA THR A 128 10.05 -8.19 -11.87
C THR A 128 9.10 -7.01 -12.15
N GLU A 129 8.09 -7.24 -12.99
CA GLU A 129 7.10 -6.21 -13.33
C GLU A 129 6.28 -5.85 -12.08
N SER A 130 5.96 -4.56 -11.93
CA SER A 130 5.00 -4.15 -10.89
C SER A 130 3.63 -4.79 -11.15
N LEU A 131 2.87 -5.10 -10.08
CA LEU A 131 1.52 -5.65 -10.20
C LEU A 131 0.63 -4.79 -11.11
N CYS A 132 0.67 -3.47 -10.96
CA CYS A 132 -0.14 -2.57 -11.79
C CYS A 132 0.21 -2.70 -13.28
N ALA A 133 1.50 -2.75 -13.63
CA ALA A 133 1.93 -2.93 -15.03
C ALA A 133 1.48 -4.29 -15.59
N PHE A 134 1.63 -5.36 -14.81
CA PHE A 134 1.18 -6.70 -15.16
C PHE A 134 -0.32 -6.73 -15.51
N TRP A 135 -1.17 -6.23 -14.60
CA TRP A 135 -2.62 -6.22 -14.83
C TRP A 135 -3.01 -5.31 -16.00
N LEU A 136 -2.35 -4.16 -16.17
CA LEU A 136 -2.62 -3.26 -17.30
C LEU A 136 -2.30 -3.90 -18.66
N LYS A 137 -1.28 -4.74 -18.75
CA LYS A 137 -0.93 -5.45 -19.99
C LYS A 137 -2.04 -6.38 -20.47
N LEU A 138 -2.78 -6.98 -19.54
CA LEU A 138 -3.87 -7.90 -19.82
C LEU A 138 -5.20 -7.20 -20.11
N LYS A 139 -5.27 -5.87 -20.02
CA LYS A 139 -6.53 -5.10 -20.07
C LYS A 139 -7.39 -5.40 -21.29
N THR A 140 -6.78 -5.65 -22.45
CA THR A 140 -7.52 -5.92 -23.70
C THR A 140 -8.05 -7.36 -23.75
N GLU A 141 -7.26 -8.32 -23.29
CA GLU A 141 -7.57 -9.76 -23.39
C GLU A 141 -8.41 -10.27 -22.22
N LYS A 142 -8.20 -9.72 -21.01
CA LYS A 142 -8.84 -10.13 -19.75
C LYS A 142 -9.48 -8.92 -19.05
N PRO A 143 -10.38 -8.18 -19.72
CA PRO A 143 -10.85 -6.88 -19.22
C PRO A 143 -11.61 -6.95 -17.90
N ILE A 144 -12.25 -8.08 -17.59
CA ILE A 144 -13.14 -8.22 -16.43
C ILE A 144 -12.30 -8.35 -15.16
N ILE A 145 -11.38 -9.31 -15.12
CA ILE A 145 -10.51 -9.51 -13.96
C ILE A 145 -9.56 -8.33 -13.76
N VAL A 146 -9.06 -7.73 -14.85
CA VAL A 146 -8.19 -6.55 -14.79
C VAL A 146 -8.92 -5.36 -14.18
N LYS A 147 -10.20 -5.15 -14.52
CA LYS A 147 -10.99 -4.07 -13.95
C LYS A 147 -11.07 -4.19 -12.42
N GLU A 148 -11.31 -5.39 -11.90
CA GLU A 148 -11.37 -5.62 -10.45
C GLU A 148 -9.99 -5.51 -9.80
N ALA A 149 -8.92 -5.97 -10.46
CA ALA A 149 -7.56 -5.82 -9.94
C ALA A 149 -7.17 -4.33 -9.80
N LEU A 150 -7.53 -3.51 -10.79
CA LEU A 150 -7.26 -2.08 -10.79
C LEU A 150 -8.03 -1.33 -9.69
N LYS A 151 -9.22 -1.78 -9.30
CA LYS A 151 -9.93 -1.21 -8.14
C LYS A 151 -9.16 -1.38 -6.83
N VAL A 152 -8.30 -2.39 -6.73
CA VAL A 152 -7.46 -2.64 -5.55
C VAL A 152 -6.12 -1.91 -5.66
N LEU A 153 -5.54 -1.85 -6.86
CA LEU A 153 -4.19 -1.34 -7.07
C LEU A 153 -4.10 0.18 -7.26
N LEU A 154 -5.16 0.81 -7.78
CA LEU A 154 -5.14 2.24 -8.11
C LEU A 154 -5.47 3.20 -6.95
N PRO A 155 -6.34 2.87 -5.98
CA PRO A 155 -6.64 3.81 -4.90
C PRO A 155 -5.39 4.22 -4.12
N PHE A 156 -5.34 5.49 -3.73
CA PHE A 156 -4.30 5.96 -2.82
C PHE A 156 -4.48 5.30 -1.46
N SER A 157 -3.49 4.50 -1.07
CA SER A 157 -3.49 3.77 0.20
C SER A 157 -3.29 4.69 1.42
N THR A 158 -2.84 5.92 1.20
CA THR A 158 -2.74 6.98 2.22
C THR A 158 -3.19 8.32 1.64
N THR A 159 -3.46 9.28 2.52
CA THR A 159 -3.71 10.69 2.15
C THR A 159 -2.46 11.40 1.63
N TYR A 160 -1.28 10.77 1.61
CA TYR A 160 -0.01 11.40 1.23
C TYR A 160 -0.07 12.11 -0.13
N MET A 161 -0.64 11.47 -1.16
CA MET A 161 -0.75 12.09 -2.49
C MET A 161 -1.75 13.25 -2.50
N CYS A 162 -2.80 13.18 -1.67
CA CYS A 162 -3.74 14.29 -1.49
C CYS A 162 -3.06 15.45 -0.77
N GLU A 163 -2.35 15.20 0.34
CA GLU A 163 -1.59 16.19 1.11
C GLU A 163 -0.49 16.85 0.26
N ALA A 164 0.22 16.07 -0.54
CA ALA A 164 1.20 16.57 -1.51
C ALA A 164 0.52 17.46 -2.56
N GLY A 165 -0.66 17.07 -3.05
CA GLY A 165 -1.45 17.85 -4.00
C GLY A 165 -1.91 19.19 -3.43
N PHE A 166 -2.41 19.19 -2.19
CA PHE A 166 -2.78 20.42 -1.48
C PHE A 166 -1.57 21.31 -1.19
N SER A 167 -0.45 20.71 -0.79
CA SER A 167 0.80 21.45 -0.55
C SER A 167 1.29 22.11 -1.85
N ALA A 168 1.29 21.38 -2.96
CA ALA A 168 1.61 21.92 -4.28
C ALA A 168 0.66 23.05 -4.68
N LEU A 169 -0.65 22.88 -4.47
CA LEU A 169 -1.63 23.93 -4.73
C LEU A 169 -1.38 25.18 -3.91
N CYS A 170 -1.05 25.05 -2.62
CA CYS A 170 -0.70 26.18 -1.76
C CYS A 170 0.54 26.93 -2.25
N VAL A 171 1.53 26.24 -2.79
CA VAL A 171 2.73 26.87 -3.39
C VAL A 171 2.39 27.58 -4.70
N ILE A 172 1.60 26.94 -5.56
CA ILE A 172 1.20 27.49 -6.87
C ILE A 172 0.25 28.68 -6.71
N LYS A 173 -0.59 28.66 -5.67
CA LYS A 173 -1.49 29.74 -5.30
C LYS A 173 -0.68 30.90 -4.73
N ASN A 174 -0.21 31.77 -5.61
CA ASN A 174 0.38 33.06 -5.26
C ASN A 174 -0.51 34.21 -5.72
N ASN A 175 -0.32 35.39 -5.12
CA ASN A 175 -1.11 36.59 -5.42
C ASN A 175 -0.77 37.25 -6.77
N TYR A 176 0.18 36.70 -7.52
CA TYR A 176 0.70 37.26 -8.77
C TYR A 176 0.24 36.48 -10.02
N ARG A 177 -0.58 35.44 -9.85
CA ARG A 177 -1.11 34.64 -10.95
C ARG A 177 -2.55 35.06 -11.25
N ASP A 178 -2.77 35.61 -12.44
CA ASP A 178 -4.10 36.07 -12.87
C ASP A 178 -5.09 34.92 -13.09
N LYS A 179 -4.59 33.70 -13.34
CA LYS A 179 -5.41 32.50 -13.57
C LYS A 179 -4.75 31.26 -12.99
N LEU A 180 -5.49 30.55 -12.15
CA LEU A 180 -5.14 29.24 -11.61
C LEU A 180 -5.98 28.18 -12.33
N ASN A 181 -5.34 27.11 -12.82
CA ASN A 181 -6.04 25.91 -13.26
C ASN A 181 -5.61 24.75 -12.36
N PRO A 182 -6.30 24.54 -11.22
CA PRO A 182 -5.88 23.58 -10.21
C PRO A 182 -5.66 22.18 -10.78
N GLU A 183 -6.50 21.75 -11.73
CA GLU A 183 -6.39 20.42 -12.32
C GLU A 183 -5.06 20.22 -13.07
N ILE A 184 -4.73 21.14 -13.98
CA ILE A 184 -3.51 21.05 -14.78
C ILE A 184 -2.27 21.32 -13.91
N ASP A 185 -2.34 22.35 -13.06
CA ASP A 185 -1.20 22.81 -12.27
C ASP A 185 -0.78 21.78 -11.20
N ILE A 186 -1.74 21.17 -10.51
CA ILE A 186 -1.47 20.08 -9.56
C ILE A 186 -0.93 18.87 -10.30
N ARG A 187 -1.53 18.52 -11.45
CA ARG A 187 -1.09 17.38 -12.26
C ARG A 187 0.37 17.54 -12.71
N CYS A 188 0.76 18.71 -13.20
CA CYS A 188 2.15 19.00 -13.56
C CYS A 188 3.10 18.94 -12.36
N SER A 189 2.65 19.36 -11.17
CA SER A 189 3.49 19.40 -9.97
C SER A 189 3.66 18.05 -9.29
N LEU A 190 2.65 17.18 -9.38
CA LEU A 190 2.67 15.86 -8.76
C LEU A 190 3.29 14.78 -9.64
N LEU A 191 3.22 14.93 -10.96
CA LEU A 191 3.78 13.98 -11.91
C LEU A 191 5.29 14.23 -12.08
N SER A 192 6.08 13.17 -12.03
CA SER A 192 7.50 13.20 -12.42
C SER A 192 7.68 13.24 -13.95
N ILE A 193 6.67 13.66 -14.71
CA ILE A 193 6.75 13.74 -16.16
C ILE A 193 7.59 14.94 -16.52
N GLN A 194 8.71 14.72 -17.20
CA GLN A 194 9.46 15.82 -17.75
C GLN A 194 8.66 16.50 -18.86
N PRO A 195 8.45 17.82 -18.80
CA PRO A 195 7.83 18.55 -19.90
C PRO A 195 8.66 18.37 -21.17
N ARG A 196 7.99 18.16 -22.31
CA ARG A 196 8.65 18.13 -23.61
C ARG A 196 8.96 19.55 -24.04
N PHE A 197 9.98 20.15 -23.42
CA PHE A 197 10.34 21.56 -23.63
C PHE A 197 10.61 21.89 -25.09
N GLU A 198 11.19 20.95 -25.85
CA GLU A 198 11.45 21.10 -27.28
C GLU A 198 10.16 21.25 -28.09
N ASP A 199 9.15 20.42 -27.82
CA ASP A 199 7.85 20.50 -28.50
C ASP A 199 7.10 21.77 -28.09
N LEU A 200 7.15 22.14 -26.80
CA LEU A 200 6.54 23.37 -26.29
C LEU A 200 7.18 24.62 -26.91
N SER A 201 8.51 24.65 -27.04
CA SER A 201 9.24 25.79 -27.61
C SER A 201 8.87 26.06 -29.08
N LYS A 202 8.56 25.01 -29.85
CA LYS A 202 8.13 25.14 -31.26
C LYS A 202 6.73 25.72 -31.40
N CYS A 203 5.89 25.56 -30.39
CA CYS A 203 4.50 26.03 -30.38
C CYS A 203 4.34 27.46 -29.86
N ILE A 204 5.40 28.06 -29.28
CA ILE A 204 5.38 29.45 -28.82
C ILE A 204 5.74 30.35 -30.00
N GLN A 205 4.76 31.02 -30.58
CA GLN A 205 5.02 32.15 -31.47
C GLN A 205 5.65 33.28 -30.65
N ALA A 206 6.85 33.71 -31.02
CA ALA A 206 7.44 34.92 -30.47
C ALA A 206 6.46 36.08 -30.72
N GLN A 207 5.93 36.67 -29.66
CA GLN A 207 5.24 37.94 -29.79
C GLN A 207 6.30 38.97 -30.18
N GLY A 208 6.24 39.41 -31.44
CA GLY A 208 7.07 40.49 -31.93
C GLY A 208 6.85 41.70 -31.04
N SER A 209 7.94 42.22 -30.49
CA SER A 209 7.95 43.52 -29.80
C SER A 209 7.52 44.60 -30.80
N HIS A 210 6.46 45.34 -30.45
CA HIS A 210 6.03 46.55 -31.15
C HIS A 210 6.94 47.74 -30.85
#